data_AF-A0A0C3A8E4-F1
#
_entry.id   AF-A0A0C3A8E4-F1
#
_cell.length_a   1.000
_cell.length_b   1.000
_cell.length_c   1.000
_cell.angle_alpha   90.00
_cell.angle_beta   90.00
_cell.angle_gamma   90.00
#
_symmetry.space_group_name_H-M   'P 1'
#
loop_
_entity.id
_entity.type
_entity.pdbx_description
1 polymer ?
#
loop_
_entity_poly.entity_id
_entity_poly.type
_entity_poly.pdbx_seq_one_letter_code
_entity_poly.pdbx_strand_id
1 'polypeptide(L)'
;MTSNVYCGYSGSNWELNSSGQDACQVYAQLQGQCNSSFVISPVTSSSLPYTPPNNACGCNVVAYNLMAGCAWCQNNILNGWWLSEAQWEATCTTYNPSGLPNTLSMIGINIPSWAFQIPTGTAWNPAEASSAAAPNGFTPSTTGRWATYTYTDNSYDNHGEGTAIGRAFSVAMIVSIILWCLIGLSILCCIAGCIAHCQRQTRRKRLYGPMNAYYLAQNAGLYY
;
A
#
# COMPACT_ATOMS: atom_id res chain seq x y z
N MET A 1 -25.50 -11.06 -0.09
CA MET A 1 -24.57 -10.60 -1.15
C MET A 1 -23.23 -11.27 -0.92
N THR A 2 -22.55 -11.67 -1.98
CA THR A 2 -21.37 -12.54 -1.90
C THR A 2 -20.20 -11.87 -2.62
N SER A 3 -19.11 -11.66 -1.89
CA SER A 3 -17.80 -11.45 -2.51
C SER A 3 -17.18 -12.83 -2.73
N ASN A 4 -16.76 -13.14 -3.95
CA ASN A 4 -15.93 -14.32 -4.23
C ASN A 4 -14.44 -14.04 -3.97
N VAL A 5 -14.14 -12.83 -3.50
CA VAL A 5 -12.81 -12.34 -3.17
C VAL A 5 -12.73 -12.14 -1.67
N TYR A 6 -11.69 -12.71 -1.07
CA TYR A 6 -11.37 -12.53 0.35
C TYR A 6 -9.93 -12.08 0.48
N CYS A 7 -9.71 -11.07 1.31
CA CYS A 7 -8.38 -10.56 1.61
C CYS A 7 -7.70 -11.53 2.58
N GLY A 8 -6.57 -12.13 2.15
CA GLY A 8 -6.00 -13.31 2.81
C GLY A 8 -4.60 -13.13 3.41
N TYR A 9 -3.94 -11.98 3.26
CA TYR A 9 -2.60 -11.77 3.80
C TYR A 9 -2.63 -10.82 5.00
N SER A 10 -1.84 -11.13 6.03
CA SER A 10 -1.90 -10.47 7.34
C SER A 10 -1.65 -8.95 7.32
N GLY A 11 -1.06 -8.43 6.25
CA GLY A 11 -0.79 -7.01 6.07
C GLY A 11 -2.01 -6.18 5.67
N SER A 12 -3.14 -6.80 5.31
CA SER A 12 -4.38 -6.09 4.98
C SER A 12 -5.39 -6.03 6.13
N ASN A 13 -5.11 -6.67 7.28
CA ASN A 13 -6.02 -6.74 8.43
C ASN A 13 -6.48 -5.38 8.99
N TRP A 14 -5.75 -4.29 8.71
CA TRP A 14 -6.16 -2.94 9.10
C TRP A 14 -7.44 -2.48 8.36
N GLU A 15 -7.75 -3.07 7.20
CA GLU A 15 -8.89 -2.67 6.37
C GLU A 15 -10.22 -3.24 6.89
N LEU A 16 -10.15 -4.30 7.70
CA LEU A 16 -11.30 -5.04 8.20
C LEU A 16 -12.24 -4.12 8.97
N ASN A 17 -13.54 -4.21 8.75
CA ASN A 17 -14.51 -3.48 9.53
C ASN A 17 -14.70 -4.07 10.95
N SER A 18 -15.56 -3.45 11.76
CA SER A 18 -15.90 -3.92 13.11
C SER A 18 -16.60 -5.29 13.15
N SER A 19 -17.06 -5.80 12.01
CA SER A 19 -17.62 -7.15 11.85
C SER A 19 -16.61 -8.15 11.30
N GLY A 20 -15.34 -7.76 11.12
CA GLY A 20 -14.28 -8.62 10.59
C GLY A 20 -14.36 -8.86 9.09
N GLN A 21 -15.10 -8.01 8.37
CA GLN A 21 -15.27 -8.12 6.93
C GLN A 21 -14.26 -7.25 6.21
N ASP A 22 -13.70 -7.77 5.13
CA ASP A 22 -12.74 -7.04 4.31
C ASP A 22 -13.41 -6.04 3.34
N ALA A 23 -12.58 -5.24 2.66
CA ALA A 23 -13.05 -4.21 1.75
C ALA A 23 -13.90 -4.77 0.60
N CYS A 24 -13.59 -5.98 0.10
CA CYS A 24 -14.36 -6.63 -0.96
C CYS A 24 -15.76 -7.02 -0.48
N GLN A 25 -15.85 -7.59 0.72
CA GLN A 25 -17.12 -7.97 1.32
C GLN A 25 -18.01 -6.74 1.59
N VAL A 26 -17.44 -5.67 2.15
CA VAL A 26 -18.18 -4.44 2.43
C VAL A 26 -18.61 -3.75 1.13
N TYR A 27 -17.77 -3.72 0.09
CA TYR A 27 -18.14 -3.20 -1.22
C TYR A 27 -19.29 -4.00 -1.86
N ALA A 28 -19.23 -5.33 -1.82
CA ALA A 28 -20.29 -6.18 -2.33
C ALA A 28 -21.61 -5.94 -1.59
N GLN A 29 -21.56 -5.71 -0.27
CA GLN A 29 -22.71 -5.34 0.55
C GLN A 29 -23.30 -3.98 0.17
N LEU A 30 -22.44 -2.99 -0.09
CA LEU A 30 -22.89 -1.68 -0.56
C LEU A 30 -23.56 -1.79 -1.93
N GLN A 31 -22.94 -2.50 -2.87
CA GLN A 31 -23.48 -2.65 -4.23
C GLN A 31 -24.84 -3.34 -4.27
N GLY A 32 -25.08 -4.35 -3.45
CA GLY A 32 -26.37 -5.02 -3.48
C GLY A 32 -27.51 -4.32 -2.76
N GLN A 33 -27.29 -3.12 -2.20
CA GLN A 33 -28.39 -2.18 -1.96
C GLN A 33 -29.01 -1.70 -3.29
N CYS A 34 -28.22 -1.62 -4.35
CA CYS A 34 -28.67 -1.23 -5.69
C CYS A 34 -28.93 -2.43 -6.61
N ASN A 35 -28.16 -3.51 -6.47
CA ASN A 35 -28.27 -4.72 -7.27
C ASN A 35 -27.95 -5.98 -6.47
N SER A 36 -28.97 -6.70 -6.00
CA SER A 36 -28.82 -7.90 -5.18
C SER A 36 -28.05 -9.05 -5.85
N SER A 37 -27.88 -9.01 -7.17
CA SER A 37 -27.12 -9.99 -7.97
C SER A 37 -25.68 -9.56 -8.26
N PHE A 38 -25.21 -8.47 -7.65
CA PHE A 38 -23.84 -8.00 -7.83
C PHE A 38 -22.82 -9.00 -7.25
N VAL A 39 -21.78 -9.29 -8.03
CA VAL A 39 -20.68 -10.19 -7.65
C VAL A 39 -19.35 -9.55 -8.04
N ILE A 40 -18.41 -9.52 -7.09
CA ILE A 40 -17.02 -9.15 -7.36
C ILE A 40 -16.29 -10.39 -7.85
N SER A 41 -15.70 -10.31 -9.04
CA SER A 41 -14.86 -11.38 -9.60
C SER A 41 -13.40 -11.19 -9.19
N PRO A 42 -12.66 -12.27 -8.85
CA PRO A 42 -11.23 -12.18 -8.58
C PRO A 42 -10.44 -11.60 -9.74
N VAL A 43 -9.37 -10.88 -9.42
CA VAL A 43 -8.49 -10.28 -10.43
C VAL A 43 -7.37 -11.23 -10.83
N THR A 44 -7.06 -11.22 -12.13
CA THR A 44 -5.88 -11.88 -12.72
C THR A 44 -4.93 -10.83 -13.28
N SER A 45 -3.69 -11.22 -13.59
CA SER A 45 -2.67 -10.32 -14.16
C SER A 45 -3.07 -9.68 -15.50
N SER A 46 -4.04 -10.26 -16.23
CA SER A 46 -4.59 -9.73 -17.48
C SER A 46 -5.91 -8.97 -17.32
N SER A 47 -6.46 -8.88 -16.12
CA SER A 47 -7.75 -8.23 -15.87
C SER A 47 -7.64 -6.71 -15.98
N LEU A 48 -8.68 -6.07 -16.51
CA LEU A 48 -8.83 -4.62 -16.48
C LEU A 48 -9.27 -4.13 -15.09
N PRO A 49 -8.88 -2.90 -14.67
CA PRO A 49 -9.30 -2.30 -13.42
C PRO A 49 -10.83 -2.35 -13.24
N TYR A 50 -11.28 -2.52 -12.00
CA TYR A 50 -12.72 -2.45 -11.71
C TYR A 50 -13.27 -1.07 -12.07
N THR A 51 -14.45 -1.06 -12.68
CA THR A 51 -15.24 0.14 -12.96
C THR A 51 -16.49 0.15 -12.08
N PRO A 52 -16.95 1.30 -11.59
CA PRO A 52 -18.18 1.36 -10.82
C PRO A 52 -19.39 0.99 -11.69
N PRO A 53 -20.39 0.33 -11.11
CA PRO A 53 -21.75 0.42 -11.63
C PRO A 53 -22.23 1.87 -11.57
N ASN A 54 -22.77 2.38 -12.67
CA ASN A 54 -23.30 3.75 -12.75
C ASN A 54 -24.63 3.89 -11.99
N ASN A 55 -24.55 3.87 -10.66
CA ASN A 55 -25.67 3.99 -9.73
C ASN A 55 -25.22 4.60 -8.39
N ALA A 56 -26.17 4.88 -7.50
CA ALA A 56 -25.88 5.52 -6.21
C ALA A 56 -24.87 4.73 -5.34
N CYS A 57 -24.87 3.39 -5.43
CA CYS A 57 -23.99 2.53 -4.64
C CYS A 57 -22.54 2.52 -5.16
N GLY A 58 -22.32 2.70 -6.47
CA GLY A 58 -20.99 2.72 -7.09
C GLY A 58 -20.37 4.11 -7.28
N CYS A 59 -21.21 5.13 -7.50
CA CYS A 59 -20.76 6.46 -7.89
C CYS A 59 -20.57 7.41 -6.70
N ASN A 60 -19.67 7.02 -5.80
CA ASN A 60 -19.30 7.84 -4.65
C ASN A 60 -17.90 7.47 -4.13
N VAL A 61 -17.31 8.37 -3.34
CA VAL A 61 -15.96 8.20 -2.79
C VAL A 61 -15.81 6.96 -1.90
N VAL A 62 -16.86 6.57 -1.18
CA VAL A 62 -16.84 5.39 -0.30
C VAL A 62 -16.73 4.10 -1.12
N ALA A 63 -17.53 4.01 -2.18
CA ALA A 63 -17.49 2.91 -3.12
C ALA A 63 -16.15 2.80 -3.84
N TYR A 64 -15.60 3.94 -4.27
CA TYR A 64 -14.26 4.02 -4.86
C TYR A 64 -13.18 3.50 -3.90
N ASN A 65 -13.14 3.99 -2.66
CA ASN A 65 -12.16 3.59 -1.66
C ASN A 65 -12.26 2.10 -1.30
N LEU A 66 -13.48 1.58 -1.09
CA LEU A 66 -13.69 0.17 -0.79
C LEU A 66 -13.25 -0.74 -1.96
N MET A 67 -13.54 -0.35 -3.20
CA MET A 67 -13.13 -1.13 -4.36
C MET A 67 -11.62 -1.08 -4.58
N ALA A 68 -10.98 0.09 -4.36
CA ALA A 68 -9.53 0.21 -4.43
C ALA A 68 -8.83 -0.62 -3.35
N GLY A 69 -9.33 -0.61 -2.11
CA GLY A 69 -8.85 -1.47 -1.03
C GLY A 69 -9.01 -2.96 -1.36
N CYS A 70 -10.18 -3.34 -1.89
CA CYS A 70 -10.42 -4.71 -2.35
C CYS A 70 -9.48 -5.14 -3.49
N ALA A 71 -9.12 -4.24 -4.41
CA ALA A 71 -8.12 -4.53 -5.41
C ALA A 71 -6.73 -4.69 -4.77
N TRP A 72 -6.35 -3.79 -3.87
CA TRP A 72 -5.05 -3.84 -3.19
C TRP A 72 -4.83 -5.13 -2.39
N CYS A 73 -5.88 -5.67 -1.77
CA CYS A 73 -5.75 -6.85 -0.91
C CYS A 73 -5.60 -8.18 -1.67
N GLN A 74 -5.82 -8.21 -2.99
CA GLN A 74 -5.79 -9.43 -3.80
C GLN A 74 -4.36 -9.82 -4.24
N ASN A 75 -4.03 -11.10 -4.12
CA ASN A 75 -2.66 -11.64 -4.25
C ASN A 75 -1.97 -11.54 -5.64
N ASN A 76 -2.56 -10.87 -6.64
CA ASN A 76 -1.99 -10.80 -8.01
C ASN A 76 -2.16 -9.42 -8.66
N ILE A 77 -2.24 -8.37 -7.85
CA ILE A 77 -2.47 -7.01 -8.31
C ILE A 77 -1.14 -6.25 -8.35
N LEU A 78 -0.87 -5.61 -9.49
CA LEU A 78 0.26 -4.67 -9.60
C LEU A 78 -0.04 -3.42 -8.76
N ASN A 79 0.98 -2.85 -8.13
CA ASN A 79 0.84 -1.59 -7.38
C ASN A 79 0.15 -0.53 -8.24
N GLY A 80 -1.00 -0.03 -7.80
CA GLY A 80 -1.76 1.01 -8.51
C GLY A 80 -2.63 0.50 -9.67
N TRP A 81 -3.04 -0.77 -9.66
CA TRP A 81 -3.96 -1.32 -10.67
C TRP A 81 -5.38 -0.72 -10.61
N TRP A 82 -5.78 -0.08 -9.51
CA TRP A 82 -7.08 0.59 -9.42
C TRP A 82 -7.10 1.90 -10.24
N LEU A 83 -8.29 2.31 -10.66
CA LEU A 83 -8.50 3.59 -11.34
C LEU A 83 -8.11 4.77 -10.44
N SER A 84 -7.75 5.89 -11.06
CA SER A 84 -7.76 7.18 -10.38
C SER A 84 -9.18 7.58 -9.99
N GLU A 85 -9.35 8.46 -9.00
CA GLU A 85 -10.70 8.91 -8.60
C GLU A 85 -11.39 9.62 -9.76
N ALA A 86 -10.66 10.44 -10.51
CA ALA A 86 -11.19 11.12 -11.70
C ALA A 86 -11.62 10.12 -12.80
N GLN A 87 -10.91 9.01 -12.97
CA GLN A 87 -11.31 7.95 -13.91
C GLN A 87 -12.56 7.22 -13.42
N TRP A 88 -12.67 6.98 -12.12
CA TRP A 88 -13.86 6.40 -11.51
C TRP A 88 -15.08 7.30 -11.67
N GLU A 89 -14.94 8.58 -11.31
CA GLU A 89 -15.96 9.62 -11.49
C GLU A 89 -16.40 9.76 -12.94
N ALA A 90 -15.48 9.71 -13.91
CA ALA A 90 -15.81 9.85 -15.33
C ALA A 90 -16.74 8.75 -15.88
N THR A 91 -16.84 7.61 -15.19
CA THR A 91 -17.78 6.53 -15.56
C THR A 91 -19.17 6.70 -14.95
N CYS A 92 -19.35 7.71 -14.11
CA CYS A 92 -20.58 8.01 -13.38
C CYS A 92 -21.33 9.19 -14.01
N THR A 93 -22.66 9.10 -14.05
CA THR A 93 -23.52 10.24 -14.42
C THR A 93 -23.60 11.28 -13.30
N THR A 94 -23.52 10.83 -12.04
CA THR A 94 -23.51 11.70 -10.86
C THR A 94 -22.62 11.07 -9.81
N TYR A 95 -21.52 11.73 -9.46
CA TYR A 95 -20.57 11.28 -8.46
C TYR A 95 -20.73 12.06 -7.16
N ASN A 96 -20.66 11.39 -6.02
CA ASN A 96 -20.65 12.03 -4.70
C ASN A 96 -19.25 11.99 -4.08
N PRO A 97 -18.51 13.11 -4.06
CA PRO A 97 -17.15 13.16 -3.50
C PRO A 97 -17.12 13.23 -1.97
N SER A 98 -18.27 13.49 -1.31
CA SER A 98 -18.32 13.76 0.12
C SER A 98 -18.75 12.55 0.97
N GLY A 99 -19.07 11.42 0.33
CA GLY A 99 -19.50 10.21 1.02
C GLY A 99 -20.66 9.51 0.31
N LEU A 100 -21.48 8.78 1.07
CA LEU A 100 -22.65 8.10 0.54
C LEU A 100 -23.83 9.07 0.32
N PRO A 101 -24.62 8.89 -0.76
CA PRO A 101 -25.90 9.59 -0.91
C PRO A 101 -26.85 9.30 0.26
N ASN A 102 -27.56 10.32 0.75
CA ASN A 102 -28.56 10.18 1.82
C ASN A 102 -29.75 9.25 1.46
N THR A 103 -29.89 8.92 0.18
CA THR A 103 -30.92 8.00 -0.33
C THR A 103 -30.56 6.53 -0.12
N LEU A 104 -29.31 6.21 0.22
CA LEU A 104 -28.88 4.83 0.49
C LEU A 104 -29.09 4.46 1.95
N SER A 105 -29.70 3.28 2.16
CA SER A 105 -29.76 2.67 3.48
C SER A 105 -28.41 2.02 3.82
N MET A 106 -27.82 2.42 4.94
CA MET A 106 -26.61 1.79 5.50
C MET A 106 -26.95 0.73 6.57
N ILE A 107 -28.23 0.43 6.78
CA ILE A 107 -28.66 -0.51 7.82
C ILE A 107 -28.05 -1.88 7.56
N GLY A 108 -27.24 -2.35 8.51
CA GLY A 108 -26.58 -3.66 8.43
C GLY A 108 -25.29 -3.68 7.61
N ILE A 109 -24.75 -2.53 7.20
CA ILE A 109 -23.44 -2.42 6.54
C ILE A 109 -22.49 -1.66 7.45
N ASN A 110 -21.49 -2.37 7.99
CA ASN A 110 -20.46 -1.75 8.82
C ASN A 110 -19.34 -1.23 7.90
N ILE A 111 -19.45 0.03 7.48
CA ILE A 111 -18.43 0.64 6.62
C ILE A 111 -17.28 1.16 7.48
N PRO A 112 -16.02 0.75 7.23
CA PRO A 112 -14.89 1.20 8.02
C PRO A 112 -14.61 2.69 7.78
N SER A 113 -14.11 3.39 8.81
CA SER A 113 -13.91 4.86 8.78
C SER A 113 -12.97 5.33 7.66
N TRP A 114 -11.95 4.54 7.34
CA TRP A 114 -10.98 4.85 6.29
C TRP A 114 -11.65 4.97 4.90
N ALA A 115 -12.77 4.29 4.67
CA ALA A 115 -13.48 4.33 3.39
C ALA A 115 -14.15 5.68 3.13
N PHE A 116 -14.36 6.52 4.15
CA PHE A 116 -14.92 7.87 3.99
C PHE A 116 -13.86 8.95 3.75
N GLN A 117 -12.57 8.59 3.75
CA GLN A 117 -11.51 9.55 3.48
C GLN A 117 -11.55 10.04 2.04
N ILE A 118 -11.40 11.34 1.83
CA ILE A 118 -11.22 11.90 0.48
C ILE A 118 -9.73 11.76 0.15
N PRO A 119 -9.35 11.01 -0.90
CA PRO A 119 -7.95 10.85 -1.30
C PRO A 119 -7.30 12.21 -1.57
N THR A 120 -6.11 12.43 -1.00
CA THR A 120 -5.36 13.69 -1.21
C THR A 120 -4.60 13.72 -2.55
N GLY A 121 -4.40 12.57 -3.19
CA GLY A 121 -3.72 12.42 -4.48
C GLY A 121 -4.67 12.19 -5.66
N THR A 122 -4.12 11.73 -6.79
CA THR A 122 -4.93 11.39 -7.97
C THR A 122 -5.61 10.02 -7.87
N ALA A 123 -5.00 9.11 -7.11
CA ALA A 123 -5.47 7.75 -6.92
C ALA A 123 -5.44 7.39 -5.43
N TRP A 124 -6.20 6.35 -5.08
CA TRP A 124 -6.24 5.83 -3.74
C TRP A 124 -4.85 5.35 -3.29
N ASN A 125 -4.51 5.60 -2.02
CA ASN A 125 -3.23 5.24 -1.44
C ASN A 125 -3.44 4.37 -0.18
N PRO A 126 -2.90 3.13 -0.15
CA PRO A 126 -3.03 2.25 1.01
C PRO A 126 -2.39 2.81 2.28
N ALA A 127 -1.32 3.62 2.17
CA ALA A 127 -0.69 4.24 3.33
C ALA A 127 -1.58 5.31 3.98
N GLU A 128 -2.28 6.09 3.15
CA GLU A 128 -3.25 7.09 3.60
C GLU A 128 -4.46 6.41 4.25
N ALA A 129 -5.05 5.43 3.57
CA ALA A 129 -6.19 4.68 4.08
C ALA A 129 -5.89 3.95 5.40
N SER A 130 -4.74 3.27 5.49
CA SER A 130 -4.35 2.57 6.72
C SER A 130 -4.07 3.51 7.89
N SER A 131 -3.61 4.74 7.63
CA SER A 131 -3.43 5.75 8.69
C SER A 131 -4.74 6.27 9.27
N ALA A 132 -5.82 6.25 8.47
CA ALA A 132 -7.17 6.65 8.87
C ALA A 132 -8.03 5.48 9.37
N ALA A 133 -7.49 4.26 9.33
CA ALA A 133 -8.18 3.08 9.86
C ALA A 133 -8.22 3.17 11.38
N ALA A 134 -9.44 3.13 11.93
CA ALA A 134 -9.59 2.99 13.38
C ALA A 134 -9.03 1.61 13.82
N PRO A 135 -8.42 1.50 15.02
CA PRO A 135 -8.11 0.21 15.61
C PRO A 135 -9.42 -0.55 15.83
N ASN A 136 -9.76 -1.41 14.88
CA ASN A 136 -10.95 -2.23 15.02
C ASN A 136 -10.59 -3.26 16.07
N GLY A 137 -11.34 -3.31 17.19
CA GLY A 137 -11.17 -4.29 18.26
C GLY A 137 -11.35 -5.76 17.81
N PHE A 138 -11.43 -5.98 16.49
CA PHE A 138 -11.32 -7.27 15.84
C PHE A 138 -9.90 -7.81 15.99
N THR A 139 -9.74 -8.72 16.94
CA THR A 139 -8.59 -9.62 16.95
C THR A 139 -8.97 -10.80 16.04
N PRO A 140 -8.27 -11.09 14.94
CA PRO A 140 -8.59 -12.24 14.11
C PRO A 140 -8.54 -13.50 14.96
N SER A 141 -9.71 -14.10 15.23
CA SER A 141 -9.76 -15.40 15.89
C SER A 141 -9.28 -16.45 14.90
N THR A 142 -8.26 -17.21 15.27
CA THR A 142 -7.70 -18.33 14.51
C THR A 142 -8.68 -19.50 14.28
N THR A 143 -9.96 -19.35 14.62
CA THR A 143 -10.98 -20.41 14.59
C THR A 143 -12.10 -20.19 13.55
N GLY A 144 -11.93 -19.27 12.60
CA GLY A 144 -12.84 -19.09 11.46
C GLY A 144 -12.41 -19.92 10.25
N ARG A 145 -13.30 -20.80 9.76
CA ARG A 145 -13.15 -21.65 8.57
C ARG A 145 -12.53 -20.91 7.37
N TRP A 146 -11.24 -21.07 7.16
CA TRP A 146 -10.59 -20.79 5.88
C TRP A 146 -10.81 -21.99 4.98
N ALA A 147 -11.42 -21.79 3.82
CA ALA A 147 -11.45 -22.79 2.77
C ALA A 147 -10.02 -22.92 2.21
N THR A 148 -9.24 -23.81 2.82
CA THR A 148 -7.92 -24.21 2.35
C THR A 148 -8.08 -24.88 0.98
N TYR A 149 -7.59 -24.21 -0.07
CA TYR A 149 -7.27 -24.89 -1.32
C TYR A 149 -6.27 -26.01 -1.01
N THR A 150 -6.71 -27.25 -1.21
CA THR A 150 -5.90 -28.45 -1.03
C THR A 150 -4.93 -28.53 -2.20
N TYR A 151 -3.70 -28.05 -2.02
CA TYR A 151 -2.57 -28.52 -2.81
C TYR A 151 -2.06 -29.78 -2.12
N THR A 152 -2.25 -30.92 -2.75
CA THR A 152 -1.65 -32.19 -2.33
C THR A 152 -0.15 -32.09 -2.50
N ASP A 153 0.58 -31.99 -1.40
CA ASP A 153 1.94 -32.52 -1.37
C ASP A 153 2.04 -33.46 -0.17
N ASN A 154 2.49 -34.67 -0.48
CA ASN A 154 2.74 -35.71 0.50
C ASN A 154 3.94 -35.30 1.35
N SER A 155 3.94 -35.69 2.63
CA SER A 155 5.08 -36.30 3.34
C SER A 155 5.22 -35.82 4.79
N TYR A 156 5.01 -36.77 5.69
CA TYR A 156 5.51 -36.92 7.06
C TYR A 156 5.04 -35.98 8.18
N ASP A 157 4.20 -36.59 9.02
CA ASP A 157 3.95 -36.26 10.42
C ASP A 157 5.24 -35.97 11.20
N ASN A 158 5.20 -34.89 11.99
CA ASN A 158 5.75 -34.91 13.34
C ASN A 158 4.90 -34.01 14.26
N HIS A 159 4.43 -34.65 15.32
CA HIS A 159 3.76 -34.07 16.48
C HIS A 159 4.62 -32.96 17.10
N GLY A 160 4.00 -31.81 17.42
CA GLY A 160 4.63 -30.75 18.19
C GLY A 160 3.59 -29.77 18.71
N GLU A 161 3.21 -29.96 19.98
CA GLU A 161 2.46 -29.00 20.78
C GLU A 161 3.15 -27.62 20.76
N GLY A 162 2.38 -26.54 20.62
CA GLY A 162 3.00 -25.20 20.61
C GLY A 162 2.05 -24.03 20.37
N THR A 163 1.37 -23.63 21.45
CA THR A 163 1.22 -22.23 21.92
C THR A 163 0.82 -21.13 20.93
N ALA A 164 -0.39 -20.60 21.15
CA ALA A 164 -0.88 -19.37 20.56
C ALA A 164 0.12 -18.20 20.71
N ILE A 165 0.61 -17.70 19.58
CA ILE A 165 1.41 -16.46 19.47
C ILE A 165 0.46 -15.28 19.24
N GLY A 166 -0.25 -14.90 20.30
CA GLY A 166 -0.67 -13.52 20.50
C GLY A 166 0.57 -12.66 20.72
N ARG A 167 0.70 -11.57 19.98
CA ARG A 167 1.87 -10.69 19.94
C ARG A 167 2.25 -10.16 21.33
N ALA A 168 3.28 -10.74 21.94
CA ALA A 168 4.12 -10.03 22.89
C ALA A 168 5.24 -9.36 22.07
N PHE A 169 5.22 -8.04 21.96
CA PHE A 169 6.37 -7.30 21.43
C PHE A 169 7.51 -7.41 22.45
N SER A 170 8.47 -8.31 22.20
CA SER A 170 9.72 -8.30 22.94
C SER A 170 10.50 -7.03 22.58
N VAL A 171 10.94 -6.30 23.62
CA VAL A 171 11.75 -5.07 23.57
C VAL A 171 12.99 -5.18 22.65
N ALA A 172 13.40 -6.40 22.27
CA ALA A 172 14.51 -6.69 21.36
C ALA A 172 14.29 -6.26 19.89
N MET A 173 13.04 -6.18 19.40
CA MET A 173 12.77 -5.92 17.96
C MET A 173 12.78 -4.42 17.59
N ILE A 174 12.57 -3.53 18.57
CA ILE A 174 12.64 -2.07 18.38
C ILE A 174 14.11 -1.58 18.31
N VAL A 175 15.01 -2.24 19.05
CA VAL A 175 16.44 -1.90 19.09
C VAL A 175 17.13 -2.19 17.74
N SER A 176 16.68 -3.22 17.02
CA SER A 176 17.28 -3.61 15.74
C SER A 176 17.06 -2.56 14.66
N ILE A 177 15.86 -1.97 14.56
CA ILE A 177 15.54 -0.97 13.53
C ILE A 177 16.34 0.32 13.75
N ILE A 178 16.53 0.74 15.00
CA ILE A 178 17.30 1.95 15.34
C ILE A 178 18.78 1.77 14.99
N LEU A 179 19.36 0.59 15.24
CA LEU A 179 20.76 0.29 14.93
C LEU A 179 21.04 0.31 13.41
N TRP A 180 20.16 -0.28 12.59
CA TRP A 180 20.32 -0.27 11.14
C TRP A 180 20.13 1.11 10.51
N CYS A 181 19.22 1.94 11.06
CA CYS A 181 19.04 3.31 10.62
C CYS A 181 20.28 4.18 10.90
N LEU A 182 20.91 4.04 12.08
CA LEU A 182 22.11 4.82 12.42
C LEU A 182 23.32 4.42 11.55
N ILE A 183 23.48 3.12 11.27
CA ILE A 183 24.55 2.62 10.39
C ILE A 183 24.30 3.07 8.94
N GLY A 184 23.06 2.96 8.45
CA GLY A 184 22.69 3.41 7.11
C GLY A 184 22.91 4.91 6.91
N LEU A 185 22.54 5.73 7.89
CA LEU A 185 22.72 7.17 7.84
C LEU A 185 24.21 7.56 7.89
N SER A 186 25.02 6.86 8.68
CA SER A 186 26.48 7.04 8.73
C SER A 186 27.13 6.75 7.38
N ILE A 187 26.76 5.64 6.72
CA ILE A 187 27.28 5.27 5.40
C ILE A 187 26.88 6.30 4.34
N LEU A 188 25.63 6.77 4.36
CA LEU A 188 25.16 7.82 3.44
C LEU A 188 25.94 9.13 3.61
N CYS A 189 26.20 9.56 4.85
CA CYS A 189 27.02 10.74 5.13
C CYS A 189 28.47 10.57 4.64
N CYS A 190 29.07 9.38 4.82
CA CYS A 190 30.41 9.08 4.31
C CYS A 190 30.47 9.17 2.78
N ILE A 191 29.49 8.59 2.08
CA ILE A 191 29.41 8.64 0.61
C ILE A 191 29.26 10.09 0.12
N ALA A 192 28.36 10.86 0.72
CA ALA A 192 28.19 12.28 0.38
C ALA A 192 29.47 13.10 0.63
N GLY A 193 30.17 12.83 1.74
CA GLY A 193 31.47 13.43 2.05
C GLY A 193 32.55 13.07 1.03
N CYS A 194 32.64 11.80 0.63
CA CYS A 194 33.56 11.34 -0.41
C CYS A 194 33.26 12.00 -1.76
N ILE A 195 31.99 12.11 -2.16
CA ILE A 195 31.58 12.79 -3.39
C ILE A 195 31.98 14.28 -3.32
N ALA A 196 31.68 14.96 -2.22
CA ALA A 196 32.06 16.37 -2.05
C ALA A 196 33.58 16.57 -2.05
N HIS A 197 34.35 15.66 -1.45
CA HIS A 197 35.80 15.70 -1.44
C HIS A 197 36.38 15.46 -2.83
N CYS A 198 35.89 14.45 -3.56
CA CYS A 198 36.27 14.19 -4.95
C CYS A 198 35.95 15.38 -5.85
N GLN A 199 34.76 15.98 -5.72
CA GLN A 199 34.39 17.18 -6.46
C GLN A 199 35.30 18.37 -6.13
N ARG A 200 35.64 18.57 -4.84
CA ARG A 200 36.59 19.61 -4.41
C ARG A 200 38.00 19.36 -4.95
N GLN A 201 38.49 18.12 -4.93
CA GLN A 201 39.79 17.78 -5.49
C GLN A 201 39.82 18.00 -7.01
N THR A 202 38.78 17.61 -7.73
CA THR A 202 38.70 17.85 -9.18
C THR A 202 38.66 19.35 -9.50
N ARG A 203 37.91 20.15 -8.72
CA ARG A 203 37.92 21.62 -8.85
C ARG A 203 39.30 22.22 -8.60
N ARG A 204 40.01 21.76 -7.56
CA ARG A 204 41.39 22.20 -7.28
C ARG A 204 42.34 21.83 -8.41
N LYS A 205 42.30 20.60 -8.93
CA LYS A 205 43.14 20.18 -10.06
C LYS A 205 42.87 21.01 -11.33
N ARG A 206 41.62 21.40 -11.58
CA ARG A 206 41.27 22.30 -12.70
C ARG A 206 41.81 23.73 -12.52
N LEU A 207 41.88 24.25 -11.30
CA LEU A 207 42.47 25.57 -11.03
C LEU A 207 44.01 25.55 -11.04
N TYR A 208 44.63 24.57 -10.39
CA TYR A 208 46.09 24.51 -10.24
C TYR A 208 46.82 23.89 -11.45
N GLY A 209 46.11 23.13 -12.30
CA GLY A 209 46.63 22.54 -13.53
C GLY A 209 47.28 23.54 -14.49
N PRO A 210 46.58 24.61 -14.92
CA PRO A 210 47.18 25.63 -15.80
C PRO A 210 48.33 26.37 -15.11
N MET A 211 48.22 26.63 -13.80
CA MET A 211 49.24 27.38 -13.04
C MET A 211 50.57 26.61 -12.93
N ASN A 212 50.53 25.28 -12.74
CA ASN A 212 51.72 24.43 -12.79
C ASN A 212 52.39 24.45 -14.18
N ALA A 213 51.59 24.47 -15.26
CA ALA A 213 52.12 24.57 -16.62
C ALA A 213 52.84 25.91 -16.86
N TYR A 214 52.35 27.01 -16.30
CA TYR A 214 53.04 28.32 -16.36
C TYR A 214 54.40 28.29 -15.66
N TYR A 215 54.50 27.71 -14.45
CA TYR A 215 55.78 27.65 -13.72
C TYR A 215 56.81 26.73 -14.38
N LEU A 216 56.38 25.62 -14.99
CA LEU A 216 57.27 24.74 -15.76
C LEU A 216 57.80 25.41 -17.04
N ALA A 217 56.96 26.16 -17.75
CA ALA A 217 57.37 26.93 -18.92
C ALA A 217 58.38 28.03 -18.55
N GLN A 218 58.20 28.67 -17.40
CA GLN A 218 59.10 29.73 -16.93
C GLN A 218 60.46 29.19 -16.48
N ASN A 219 60.51 28.03 -15.80
CA ASN A 219 61.77 27.37 -15.45
C ASN A 219 62.54 26.85 -16.68
N ALA A 220 61.85 26.40 -17.73
CA ALA A 220 62.49 25.99 -18.98
C ALA A 220 63.12 27.16 -19.75
N GLY A 221 62.63 28.39 -19.55
CA GLY A 221 63.16 29.61 -20.16
C GLY A 221 64.37 30.21 -19.45
N LEU A 222 64.82 29.66 -18.30
CA LEU A 222 65.98 30.14 -17.55
C LEU A 222 67.29 29.39 -17.85
N TYR A 223 67.25 28.40 -18.76
CA TYR A 223 68.41 27.58 -19.17
C TYR A 223 68.85 27.82 -20.62
N TYR A 224 68.39 28.89 -21.26
CA TYR A 224 68.86 29.41 -22.55
C TYR A 224 69.30 30.87 -22.39
#